data_AF-A0A917F165-F1
#
_entry.id   AF-A0A917F165-F1
#
_cell.length_a   1.000
_cell.length_b   1.000
_cell.length_c   1.000
_cell.angle_alpha   90.00
_cell.angle_beta   90.00
_cell.angle_gamma   90.00
#
_symmetry.space_group_name_H-M   'P 1'
#
loop_
_entity.id
_entity.type
_entity.pdbx_description
1 polymer ?
#
loop_
_entity_poly.entity_id
_entity_poly.type
_entity_poly.pdbx_seq_one_letter_code
_entity_poly.pdbx_strand_id
1 'polypeptide(L)' 'MTNSLVHDLDVLHAGYVSAVNNAVADGDLALAEELAAGYEHDAIEMMAAREGLEHLLPLRRVPPRSRLRTVVARALGRAA' A
#
# COMPACT_ATOMS: atom_id res chain seq x y z
N MET A 1 -3.81 -12.65 22.80
CA MET A 1 -3.98 -13.37 21.51
C MET A 1 -2.93 -12.85 20.56
N THR A 2 -2.08 -13.70 20.00
CA THR A 2 -1.02 -13.28 19.08
C THR A 2 -1.63 -12.85 17.75
N ASN A 3 -1.58 -11.55 17.45
CA ASN A 3 -1.93 -11.04 16.12
C ASN A 3 -0.97 -11.63 15.09
N SER A 4 -1.53 -12.30 14.08
CA SER A 4 -0.76 -12.85 12.97
C SER A 4 -0.33 -11.72 12.04
N LEU A 5 0.79 -11.89 11.34
CA LEU A 5 1.23 -10.95 10.29
C LEU A 5 0.12 -10.71 9.26
N VAL A 6 -0.64 -11.76 8.91
CA VAL A 6 -1.77 -11.65 8.00
C VAL A 6 -2.82 -10.68 8.54
N HIS A 7 -3.16 -10.76 9.83
CA HIS A 7 -4.12 -9.85 10.43
C HIS A 7 -3.60 -8.40 10.46
N ASP A 8 -2.32 -8.21 10.81
CA ASP A 8 -1.71 -6.88 10.83
C ASP A 8 -1.70 -6.25 9.41
N LEU A 9 -1.44 -7.06 8.38
CA LEU A 9 -1.51 -6.65 6.97
C LEU A 9 -2.94 -6.36 6.51
N ASP A 10 -3.94 -7.12 6.97
CA ASP A 10 -5.35 -6.86 6.66
C ASP A 10 -5.80 -5.52 7.24
N VAL A 11 -5.38 -5.20 8.47
CA VAL A 11 -5.65 -3.90 9.12
C VAL A 11 -4.99 -2.77 8.34
N LEU A 12 -3.71 -2.93 7.97
CA LEU A 12 -2.99 -1.96 7.14
C LEU A 12 -3.71 -1.74 5.80
N HIS A 13 -4.10 -2.83 5.13
CA HIS A 13 -4.80 -2.78 3.86
C HIS A 13 -6.13 -2.04 3.95
N ALA A 14 -6.93 -2.32 4.98
CA ALA A 14 -8.22 -1.66 5.20
C ALA A 14 -8.05 -0.14 5.38
N GLY A 15 -7.05 0.29 6.16
CA GLY A 15 -6.74 1.71 6.36
C GLY A 15 -6.41 2.43 5.04
N TYR A 16 -5.53 1.84 4.24
CA TYR A 16 -5.17 2.40 2.93
C TYR A 16 -6.32 2.39 1.93
N VAL A 17 -7.17 1.36 1.91
CA VAL A 17 -8.37 1.33 1.06
C VAL A 17 -9.31 2.49 1.42
N SER A 18 -9.56 2.73 2.71
CA SER A 18 -10.38 3.85 3.16
C SER A 18 -9.77 5.20 2.75
N ALA A 19 -8.47 5.39 2.96
CA ALA A 19 -7.79 6.63 2.58
C ALA A 19 -7.83 6.89 1.07
N VAL A 20 -7.55 5.87 0.25
CA VAL A 20 -7.61 5.95 -1.22
C VAL A 20 -9.03 6.29 -1.69
N ASN A 21 -10.05 5.63 -1.13
CA ASN A 21 -11.44 5.91 -1.49
C ASN A 21 -11.83 7.36 -1.18
N ASN A 22 -11.38 7.91 -0.06
CA ASN A 22 -11.62 9.30 0.29
C ASN A 22 -10.94 10.25 -0.71
N ALA A 23 -9.65 10.01 -1.03
CA ALA A 23 -8.92 10.81 -2.01
C ALA A 23 -9.59 10.79 -3.39
N VAL A 24 -10.04 9.62 -3.85
CA VAL A 24 -10.79 9.48 -5.11
C VAL A 24 -12.12 10.22 -5.06
N ALA A 25 -12.85 10.14 -3.95
CA ALA A 25 -14.13 10.84 -3.77
C ALA A 25 -13.95 12.36 -3.80
N ASP A 26 -12.84 12.87 -3.25
CA ASP A 26 -12.48 14.28 -3.24
C ASP A 26 -11.89 14.75 -4.60
N GLY A 27 -11.70 13.84 -5.55
CA GLY A 27 -11.09 14.12 -6.85
C GLY A 27 -9.56 14.30 -6.79
N ASP A 28 -8.94 14.06 -5.64
CA ASP A 28 -7.49 14.12 -5.46
C ASP A 28 -6.84 12.81 -5.91
N LEU A 29 -6.70 12.73 -7.23
CA LEU A 29 -6.14 11.58 -7.92
C LEU A 29 -4.63 11.40 -7.68
N ALA A 30 -3.91 12.49 -7.40
CA ALA A 30 -2.49 12.44 -7.08
C ALA A 30 -2.27 11.82 -5.69
N LEU A 31 -3.06 12.25 -4.71
CA LEU A 31 -3.05 11.67 -3.37
C LEU A 31 -3.44 10.19 -3.38
N ALA A 32 -4.43 9.80 -4.19
CA ALA A 32 -4.81 8.39 -4.34
C ALA A 32 -3.64 7.52 -4.84
N GLU A 33 -2.82 8.02 -5.77
CA GLU A 33 -1.63 7.31 -6.24
C GLU A 33 -0.53 7.25 -5.17
N GLU A 34 -0.29 8.35 -4.47
CA GLU A 34 0.68 8.42 -3.36
C GLU A 34 0.31 7.43 -2.25
N LEU A 35 -0.96 7.38 -1.84
CA LEU A 35 -1.45 6.45 -0.83
C LEU A 35 -1.27 4.99 -1.27
N ALA A 36 -1.54 4.68 -2.54
CA ALA A 36 -1.33 3.33 -3.06
C ALA A 36 0.16 2.93 -3.08
N ALA A 37 1.06 3.88 -3.32
CA ALA A 37 2.50 3.67 -3.21
C ALA A 37 2.97 3.53 -1.74
N GLY A 38 2.38 4.31 -0.82
CA GLY A 38 2.63 4.21 0.62
C GLY A 38 2.28 2.82 1.17
N TYR A 39 1.12 2.27 0.78
CA TYR A 39 0.73 0.91 1.17
C TYR A 39 1.79 -0.14 0.82
N GLU A 40 2.41 -0.04 -0.37
CA GLU A 40 3.47 -0.95 -0.80
C GLU A 40 4.72 -0.83 0.08
N HIS A 41 5.06 0.38 0.48
CA HIS A 41 6.20 0.64 1.34
C HIS A 41 5.97 0.04 2.73
N ASP A 42 4.88 0.43 3.38
CA ASP A 42 4.54 0.05 4.74
C ASP A 42 4.32 -1.45 4.88
N ALA A 43 3.67 -2.10 3.90
CA ALA A 43 3.48 -3.55 3.91
C ALA A 43 4.83 -4.29 3.86
N ILE A 44 5.80 -3.77 3.11
CA ILE A 44 7.12 -4.39 2.98
C ILE A 44 7.96 -4.17 4.22
N GLU A 45 7.90 -2.98 4.82
CA GLU A 45 8.56 -2.73 6.11
C GLU A 45 7.99 -3.63 7.20
N MET A 46 6.66 -3.79 7.25
CA MET A 46 6.00 -4.67 8.22
C MET A 46 6.40 -6.14 8.05
N MET A 47 6.46 -6.64 6.82
CA MET A 47 6.95 -8.00 6.54
C MET A 47 8.43 -8.15 6.90
N ALA A 48 9.27 -7.18 6.55
CA ALA A 48 10.71 -7.23 6.82
C ALA A 48 10.99 -7.22 8.33
N ALA A 49 10.31 -6.37 9.10
CA ALA A 49 10.43 -6.31 10.55
C ALA A 49 10.00 -7.63 11.22
N ARG A 50 8.92 -8.25 10.74
CA ARG A 50 8.42 -9.52 11.30
C ARG A 50 9.39 -10.69 11.07
N GLU A 51 10.05 -10.72 9.91
CA GLU A 51 10.97 -11.79 9.51
C GLU A 51 12.45 -11.50 9.87
N GLY A 52 12.75 -10.35 10.47
CA GLY A 52 14.13 -9.92 10.77
C GLY A 52 14.98 -9.60 9.52
N LEU A 53 14.31 -9.26 8.42
CA LEU A 53 14.91 -9.02 7.10
C LEU A 53 15.06 -7.54 6.75
N GLU A 54 15.00 -6.63 7.74
CA GLU A 54 15.10 -5.18 7.54
C GLU A 54 16.39 -4.76 6.83
N HIS A 55 17.47 -5.51 7.01
CA HIS A 55 18.74 -5.31 6.33
C HIS A 55 18.66 -5.44 4.79
N LEU A 56 17.58 -6.04 4.26
CA LEU A 56 17.32 -6.14 2.83
C LEU A 56 16.55 -4.93 2.26
N LEU A 57 15.94 -4.10 3.11
CA LEU A 57 15.16 -2.93 2.66
C LEU A 57 15.98 -1.95 1.81
N PRO A 58 17.24 -1.60 2.15
CA PRO A 58 18.04 -0.66 1.35
C PRO A 58 18.45 -1.20 -0.02
N LEU A 59 18.38 -2.51 -0.23
CA LEU A 59 18.79 -3.16 -1.48
C LEU A 59 17.71 -3.11 -2.57
N ARG A 60 16.50 -2.64 -2.23
CA ARG A 60 15.35 -2.67 -3.15
C ARG A 60 15.43 -1.52 -4.15
N ARG A 61 15.68 -1.85 -5.42
CA ARG A 61 15.80 -0.87 -6.53
C ARG A 61 14.46 -0.46 -7.16
N VAL A 62 13.43 -1.31 -7.07
CA VAL A 62 12.10 -1.05 -7.64
C VAL A 62 11.02 -1.58 -6.69
N PRO A 63 10.01 -0.78 -6.32
CA PRO A 63 8.87 -1.27 -5.57
C PRO A 63 8.04 -2.29 -6.36
N PRO A 64 7.63 -3.42 -5.76
CA PRO A 64 6.66 -4.30 -6.41
C PRO A 64 5.32 -3.58 -6.51
N ARG A 65 4.63 -3.75 -7.65
CA ARG A 65 3.33 -3.13 -7.88
C ARG A 65 2.23 -3.98 -7.26
N SER A 66 1.65 -3.48 -6.18
CA SER A 66 0.53 -4.09 -5.46
C SER A 66 -0.75 -4.07 -6.30
N ARG A 67 -1.69 -4.96 -5.94
CA ARG A 67 -3.04 -4.97 -6.52
C ARG A 67 -3.76 -3.64 -6.30
N LEU A 68 -3.57 -3.01 -5.13
CA LEU A 68 -4.15 -1.69 -4.83
C LEU A 68 -3.68 -0.65 -5.84
N ARG A 69 -2.36 -0.58 -6.09
CA ARG A 69 -1.78 0.33 -7.08
C ARG A 69 -2.21 0.04 -8.50
N THR A 70 -2.44 -1.22 -8.86
CA THR A 70 -3.05 -1.56 -10.16
C THR A 70 -4.49 -1.07 -10.26
N VAL A 71 -5.28 -1.21 -9.20
CA VAL A 71 -6.69 -0.76 -9.19
C VAL A 71 -6.75 0.76 -9.27
N VAL A 72 -5.95 1.48 -8.49
CA VAL A 72 -5.87 2.95 -8.54
C VAL A 72 -5.47 3.41 -9.95
N ALA A 73 -4.39 2.86 -10.52
CA ALA A 73 -3.97 3.22 -11.88
C ALA A 73 -5.08 2.99 -12.93
N ARG A 74 -5.88 1.93 -12.77
CA ARG A 74 -7.05 1.70 -13.65
C ARG A 74 -8.19 2.67 -13.41
N ALA A 75 -8.43 3.09 -12.18
CA ALA A 75 -9.44 4.10 -11.86
C ALA A 75 -9.05 5.46 -12.47
N LEU A 76 -7.77 5.84 -12.35
CA LEU A 76 -7.20 7.04 -12.94
C LEU A 76 -7.32 7.06 -14.47
N GLY A 77 -6.98 5.95 -15.13
CA GLY A 77 -7.09 5.84 -16.59
C GLY A 77 -8.53 5.87 -17.14
N ARG A 78 -9.57 5.75 -16.30
CA ARG A 78 -10.97 5.93 -16.70
C ARG A 78 -11.51 7.34 -16.44
N ALA A 79 -10.80 8.16 -15.66
CA ALA A 79 -11.20 9.51 -15.29
C ALA A 79 -10.67 10.60 -16.25
N ALA A 80 -9.78 10.23 -17.18
CA ALA A 80 -9.23 11.08 -18.24
C ALA A 80 -9.95 10.85 -19.58
#